data_AF-A0A6P0XQJ1-F1
#
_entry.id   AF-A0A6P0XQJ1-F1
#
_cell.length_a   1.000
_cell.length_b   1.000
_cell.length_c   1.000
_cell.angle_alpha   90.00
_cell.angle_beta   90.00
_cell.angle_gamma   90.00
#
_symmetry.space_group_name_H-M   'P 1'
#
loop_
_entity.id
_entity.type
_entity.pdbx_description
1 polymer ?
#
loop_
_entity_poly.entity_id
_entity_poly.type
_entity_poly.pdbx_seq_one_letter_code
_entity_poly.pdbx_strand_id
1 'polypeptide(L)'
;MRQNNDNQKLVEQVLQTIDPTEIADKSLSQKVESLLNLIEKLHVQLKDLQQENQRLRDENNRLKGEQGKPNIKAKKPRGFSNNYSSEKERKLPQNHSKGSKKSKS
;
A
#
# COMPACT_ATOMS: atom_id res chain seq x y z
N MET A 1 -8.67 -3.71 12.38
CA MET A 1 -9.98 -3.62 11.71
C MET A 1 -11.12 -4.11 12.59
N ARG A 2 -11.06 -5.29 13.24
CA ARG A 2 -12.13 -5.80 14.13
C ARG A 2 -12.58 -4.79 15.21
N GLN A 3 -11.62 -4.25 15.97
CA GLN A 3 -11.87 -3.25 17.02
C GLN A 3 -12.61 -1.99 16.53
N ASN A 4 -12.36 -1.54 15.29
CA ASN A 4 -13.04 -0.35 14.76
C ASN A 4 -14.52 -0.65 14.44
N ASN A 5 -14.82 -1.86 13.97
CA ASN A 5 -16.18 -2.28 13.70
C ASN A 5 -16.96 -2.49 15.01
N ASP A 6 -16.30 -3.01 16.05
CA ASP A 6 -16.89 -3.17 17.38
C ASP A 6 -17.26 -1.81 17.99
N ASN A 7 -16.38 -0.81 17.84
CA ASN A 7 -16.65 0.56 18.30
C ASN A 7 -17.79 1.23 17.52
N GLN A 8 -17.89 1.03 16.20
CA GLN A 8 -19.00 1.59 15.43
C GLN A 8 -20.34 0.99 15.85
N LYS A 9 -20.37 -0.33 16.05
CA LYS A 9 -21.56 -1.02 16.53
C LYS A 9 -21.98 -0.52 17.92
N LEU A 10 -21.03 -0.23 18.80
CA LEU A 10 -21.32 0.34 20.12
C LEU A 10 -21.95 1.74 20.01
N VAL A 11 -21.44 2.59 19.11
CA VAL A 11 -22.02 3.93 18.88
C VAL A 11 -23.44 3.84 18.31
N GLU A 12 -23.67 2.99 17.32
CA GLU A 12 -25.01 2.75 16.77
C GLU A 12 -25.98 2.25 17.85
N GLN A 13 -25.52 1.33 18.70
CA GLN A 13 -26.32 0.83 19.82
C GLN A 13 -26.70 1.96 20.79
N VAL A 14 -25.74 2.80 21.20
CA VAL A 14 -25.99 3.92 22.11
C VAL A 14 -27.02 4.90 21.53
N LEU A 15 -26.91 5.23 20.24
CA LEU A 15 -27.84 6.14 19.55
C LEU A 15 -29.27 5.57 19.44
N GLN A 16 -29.42 4.23 19.40
CA GLN A 16 -30.72 3.57 19.28
C GLN A 16 -31.39 3.28 20.63
N THR A 17 -30.61 3.12 21.70
CA THR A 17 -31.13 2.65 23.00
C THR A 17 -31.45 3.75 24.00
N ILE A 18 -30.94 4.97 23.80
CA ILE A 18 -31.16 6.07 24.75
C ILE A 18 -32.30 6.95 24.24
N ASP A 19 -33.37 7.05 25.03
CA ASP A 19 -34.46 8.01 24.83
C ASP A 19 -34.33 9.18 25.83
N PRO A 20 -33.93 10.39 25.39
CA PRO A 20 -33.81 11.56 26.27
C PRO A 20 -35.14 12.03 26.85
N THR A 21 -36.29 11.64 26.27
CA THR A 21 -37.61 12.10 26.69
C THR A 21 -38.08 11.47 28.01
N GLU A 22 -37.50 10.33 28.39
CA GLU A 22 -37.77 9.67 29.67
C GLU A 22 -37.13 10.40 30.87
N ILE A 23 -36.23 11.36 30.61
CA ILE A 23 -35.54 12.13 31.65
C ILE A 23 -36.48 13.22 32.18
N ALA A 24 -36.84 13.11 33.46
CA ALA A 24 -37.75 14.06 34.12
C ALA A 24 -37.19 15.50 34.20
N ASP A 25 -35.87 15.65 34.38
CA ASP A 25 -35.21 16.97 34.35
C ASP A 25 -35.11 17.46 32.90
N LYS A 26 -35.89 18.49 32.58
CA LYS A 26 -35.93 19.09 31.24
C LYS A 26 -34.59 19.67 30.78
N SER A 27 -33.81 20.28 31.69
CA SER A 27 -32.51 20.84 31.34
C SER A 27 -31.51 19.74 31.02
N LEU A 28 -31.54 18.65 31.78
CA LEU A 28 -30.72 17.47 31.54
C LEU A 28 -31.12 16.77 30.25
N SER A 29 -32.42 16.57 30.02
CA SER A 29 -32.97 15.97 28.79
C SER A 29 -32.46 16.68 27.52
N GLN A 30 -32.57 18.01 27.49
CA GLN A 30 -32.09 18.83 26.36
C GLN A 30 -30.57 18.73 26.14
N LYS A 31 -29.79 18.63 27.22
CA LYS A 31 -28.33 18.45 27.10
C LYS A 31 -27.99 17.06 26.54
N VAL A 32 -28.68 16.02 27.00
CA VAL A 32 -28.48 14.65 26.49
C VAL A 32 -28.87 14.58 25.02
N GLU A 33 -30.02 15.13 24.63
CA GLU A 33 -30.45 15.24 23.23
C GLU A 33 -29.40 15.96 22.37
N SER A 34 -28.88 17.08 22.84
CA SER A 34 -27.84 17.84 22.14
C SER A 34 -26.55 17.03 21.95
N LEU A 35 -26.16 16.23 22.96
CA LEU A 35 -24.99 15.34 22.88
C LEU A 35 -25.22 14.19 21.91
N LEU A 36 -26.38 13.53 21.93
CA LEU A 36 -26.72 12.46 21.00
C LEU A 36 -26.69 12.95 19.55
N ASN A 37 -27.29 14.11 19.28
CA ASN A 37 -27.26 14.75 17.96
C ASN A 37 -25.82 15.07 17.50
N LEU A 38 -24.94 15.49 18.42
CA LEU A 38 -23.54 15.74 18.10
C LEU A 38 -22.79 14.45 17.80
N ILE A 39 -23.00 13.40 18.61
CA ILE A 39 -22.40 12.08 18.42
C ILE A 39 -22.82 11.50 17.07
N GLU A 40 -24.09 11.60 16.70
CA GLU A 40 -24.60 11.15 15.41
C GLU A 40 -23.91 11.86 14.24
N LYS A 41 -23.84 13.19 14.28
CA LYS A 41 -23.13 13.97 13.24
C LYS A 41 -21.67 13.57 13.11
N LEU A 42 -20.97 13.42 14.24
CA LEU A 42 -19.57 12.99 14.26
C LEU A 42 -19.42 11.56 13.73
N HIS A 43 -20.35 10.67 14.03
CA HIS A 43 -20.33 9.30 13.54
C HIS A 43 -20.49 9.22 12.02
N VAL A 44 -21.42 10.00 11.46
CA VAL A 44 -21.59 10.12 9.99
C VAL A 44 -20.31 10.64 9.34
N GLN A 45 -19.76 11.76 9.84
CA GLN A 45 -18.51 12.32 9.31
C GLN A 45 -17.34 11.35 9.37
N LEU A 46 -17.22 10.58 10.46
CA LEU A 46 -16.17 9.59 10.62
C LEU A 46 -16.31 8.46 9.61
N LYS A 47 -17.53 8.00 9.33
CA LYS A 47 -17.82 6.98 8.32
C LYS A 47 -17.43 7.46 6.92
N ASP A 48 -17.79 8.69 6.56
CA ASP A 48 -17.43 9.29 5.27
C ASP A 48 -15.91 9.42 5.11
N LEU A 49 -15.22 9.89 6.16
CA LEU A 49 -13.76 9.98 6.17
C LEU A 49 -13.08 8.61 6.04
N GLN A 50 -13.61 7.58 6.69
CA GLN A 50 -13.09 6.22 6.55
C GLN A 50 -13.25 5.68 5.13
N GLN A 51 -14.41 5.95 4.50
CA GLN A 51 -14.66 5.54 3.13
C GLN A 51 -13.71 6.27 2.16
N GLU A 52 -13.54 7.59 2.32
CA GLU A 52 -12.63 8.36 1.49
C GLU A 52 -11.18 7.93 1.70
N ASN A 53 -10.77 7.68 2.95
CA ASN A 53 -9.45 7.16 3.25
C ASN A 53 -9.22 5.81 2.55
N GLN A 54 -10.20 4.91 2.56
CA GLN A 54 -10.11 3.63 1.86
C GLN A 54 -9.98 3.82 0.35
N ARG A 55 -10.81 4.68 -0.24
CA ARG A 55 -10.74 5.03 -1.68
C ARG A 55 -9.36 5.57 -2.06
N LEU A 56 -8.81 6.47 -1.25
CA LEU A 56 -7.48 7.03 -1.47
C LEU A 56 -6.37 5.98 -1.34
N ARG A 57 -6.48 5.03 -0.41
CA ARG A 57 -5.52 3.93 -0.28
C ARG A 57 -5.55 3.02 -1.49
N ASP A 58 -6.74 2.69 -1.98
CA ASP A 58 -6.92 1.85 -3.16
C ASP A 58 -6.37 2.55 -4.40
N GLU A 59 -6.63 3.85 -4.54
CA GLU A 59 -6.06 4.69 -5.59
C GLU A 59 -4.53 4.75 -5.51
N ASN A 60 -3.98 4.92 -4.30
CA ASN A 60 -2.54 4.96 -4.10
C ASN A 60 -1.86 3.64 -4.49
N ASN A 61 -2.50 2.51 -4.15
CA ASN A 61 -2.03 1.18 -4.52
C ASN A 61 -2.11 0.96 -6.04
N ARG A 62 -3.20 1.42 -6.68
CA ARG A 62 -3.35 1.39 -8.14
C ARG A 62 -2.23 2.18 -8.83
N LEU A 63 -1.98 3.40 -8.39
CA LEU A 63 -0.99 4.30 -9.00
C LEU A 63 0.45 3.84 -8.78
N LYS A 64 0.76 3.23 -7.64
CA LYS A 64 2.08 2.64 -7.39
C LYS A 64 2.34 1.41 -8.27
N GLY A 65 1.32 0.92 -8.97
CA GLY A 65 1.29 -0.41 -9.55
C GLY A 65 1.35 -1.45 -8.43
N GLU A 66 0.89 -2.67 -8.70
CA GLU A 66 1.17 -3.79 -7.80
C GLU A 66 2.68 -4.10 -7.82
N GLN A 67 3.53 -3.23 -7.26
CA GLN A 67 4.91 -3.57 -6.93
C GLN A 67 4.90 -4.45 -5.66
N GLY A 68 4.25 -5.60 -5.76
CA GLY A 68 4.79 -6.78 -5.10
C GLY A 68 6.19 -6.98 -5.65
N LYS A 69 7.19 -7.09 -4.77
CA LYS A 69 8.58 -7.34 -5.16
C LYS A 69 8.59 -8.50 -6.17
N PRO A 70 9.01 -8.30 -7.44
CA PRO A 70 8.95 -9.37 -8.42
C PRO A 70 9.84 -10.51 -7.91
N ASN A 71 9.25 -11.68 -7.70
CA ASN A 71 10.00 -12.86 -7.28
C ASN A 71 10.74 -13.44 -8.49
N ILE A 72 11.79 -12.75 -8.93
CA ILE A 72 12.64 -13.19 -10.04
C ILE A 72 13.50 -14.34 -9.52
N LYS A 73 13.03 -15.58 -9.70
CA LYS A 73 13.88 -16.76 -9.54
C LYS A 73 14.91 -16.76 -10.68
N ALA A 74 16.19 -16.73 -10.34
CA ALA A 74 17.25 -16.92 -11.33
C ALA A 74 17.09 -18.28 -12.02
N LYS A 75 16.93 -18.31 -13.35
CA LYS A 75 17.06 -19.53 -14.14
C LYS A 75 18.54 -19.91 -14.23
N LYS A 76 19.10 -20.49 -13.17
CA LYS A 76 20.39 -21.18 -13.27
C LYS A 76 20.12 -22.59 -13.78
N PRO A 77 20.64 -23.00 -14.96
CA PRO A 77 20.67 -24.40 -15.30
C PRO A 77 21.54 -25.11 -14.26
N ARG A 78 21.02 -26.16 -13.63
CA ARG A 78 21.80 -27.04 -12.76
C ARG A 78 22.92 -27.64 -13.63
N GLY A 79 24.17 -27.22 -13.42
CA GLY A 79 25.34 -27.84 -14.05
C GLY A 79 26.40 -26.92 -14.66
N PHE A 80 26.23 -25.59 -14.68
CA PHE A 80 27.31 -24.71 -15.16
C PHE A 80 28.40 -24.56 -14.10
N SER A 81 29.43 -25.41 -14.19
CA SER A 81 30.72 -25.14 -13.56
C SER A 81 31.30 -23.86 -14.18
N ASN A 82 31.35 -22.79 -13.41
CA ASN A 82 31.96 -21.53 -13.81
C ASN A 82 33.47 -21.70 -13.96
N ASN A 83 33.94 -22.12 -15.13
CA ASN A 83 35.33 -21.95 -15.52
C ASN A 83 35.40 -20.89 -16.63
N TYR A 84 35.42 -19.62 -16.21
CA TYR A 84 35.54 -18.44 -17.08
C TYR A 84 37.00 -18.07 -17.37
N SER A 85 37.92 -19.05 -17.36
CA SER A 85 39.33 -18.79 -17.58
C SER A 85 39.63 -18.60 -19.07
N SER A 86 40.00 -17.38 -19.45
CA SER A 86 40.45 -17.00 -20.80
C SER A 86 41.90 -17.44 -21.11
N GLU A 87 42.54 -18.21 -20.21
CA GLU A 87 43.89 -18.74 -20.41
C GLU A 87 44.03 -19.54 -21.71
N LYS A 88 42.97 -20.27 -22.10
CA LYS A 88 42.95 -21.06 -23.34
C LYS A 88 43.06 -20.19 -24.59
N GLU A 89 42.41 -19.03 -24.58
CA GLU A 89 42.42 -18.08 -25.70
C GLU A 89 43.77 -17.37 -25.81
N ARG A 90 44.43 -17.13 -24.67
CA ARG A 90 45.74 -16.46 -24.61
C ARG A 90 46.90 -17.29 -25.17
N LYS A 91 46.75 -18.62 -25.30
CA LYS A 91 47.79 -19.53 -25.81
C LYS A 91 47.81 -19.69 -27.32
N LEU A 92 46.85 -19.13 -28.05
CA LEU A 92 46.83 -19.22 -29.51
C LEU A 92 47.59 -18.03 -30.11
N PRO A 93 48.76 -18.25 -30.74
CA PRO A 93 49.43 -17.17 -31.46
C PRO A 93 48.57 -16.73 -32.65
N GLN A 94 48.17 -15.46 -32.65
CA GLN A 94 47.44 -14.84 -33.76
C GLN A 94 48.44 -14.27 -34.77
N ASN A 95 48.21 -14.51 -36.07
CA ASN A 95 49.07 -13.97 -37.13
C ASN A 95 48.86 -12.46 -37.25
N HIS A 96 49.90 -11.68 -36.94
CA HIS A 96 49.88 -10.22 -37.04
C HIS A 96 50.21 -9.76 -38.46
N SER A 97 49.24 -9.20 -39.19
CA SER A 97 49.49 -8.51 -40.47
C SER A 97 49.62 -7.00 -40.28
N LYS A 98 50.77 -6.41 -40.67
CA LYS A 98 50.94 -4.95 -40.72
C LYS A 98 50.15 -4.37 -41.91
N GLY A 99 49.15 -3.54 -41.63
CA GLY A 99 48.50 -2.72 -42.66
C GLY A 99 49.41 -1.60 -43.16
N SER A 100 49.36 -1.29 -44.46
CA SER A 100 50.10 -0.18 -45.04
C SER A 100 49.46 1.17 -44.65
N LYS A 101 50.32 2.18 -44.43
CA LYS A 101 49.90 3.51 -43.99
C LYS A 101 49.45 4.32 -45.21
N LYS A 102 48.16 4.69 -45.28
CA LYS A 102 47.67 5.60 -46.33
C LYS A 102 48.02 7.05 -45.97
N SER A 103 48.62 7.78 -46.92
CA SER A 103 48.86 9.22 -46.83
C SER A 103 47.55 10.00 -47.02
N LYS A 104 47.34 11.03 -46.21
CA LYS A 104 46.20 11.95 -46.30
C LYS A 104 46.40 12.90 -47.51
N SER A 105 45.36 13.06 -48.33
CA SER A 105 45.16 14.21 -49.21
C SER A 105 44.03 15.06 -48.65
#